data_AF-A0A838JK84-F1
#
_entry.id   AF-A0A838JK84-F1
#
_cell.length_a   1.000
_cell.length_b   1.000
_cell.length_c   1.000
_cell.angle_alpha   90.00
_cell.angle_beta   90.00
_cell.angle_gamma   90.00
#
_symmetry.space_group_name_H-M   'P 1'
#
loop_
_entity.id
_entity.type
_entity.pdbx_description
1 polymer ?
#
loop_
_entity_poly.entity_id
_entity_poly.type
_entity_poly.pdbx_seq_one_letter_code
_entity_poly.pdbx_strand_id
1 'polypeptide(L)'
;MRNEVAIADGESVPTTVHIKADGAATPVPLNRKLAISLFPTNDVRFVVEPEKRSKKADEFAGLAKVRVDQNGVYRFSTMIPYWVELASADGQRIKANKFEMQSQCKKVFKSAAFPLKANTDYWLQMSASRDKHTAIIITREP
;
A
#
# COMPACT_ATOMS: atom_id res chain seq x y z
N MET A 1 -1.98 11.85 -11.31
CA MET A 1 -0.55 12.23 -11.21
C MET A 1 -0.25 13.60 -10.64
N ARG A 2 -0.77 14.72 -11.18
CA ARG A 2 -0.47 16.05 -10.60
C ARG A 2 -0.74 16.14 -9.08
N ASN A 3 -1.83 15.52 -8.63
CA ASN A 3 -2.17 15.47 -7.21
C ASN A 3 -1.21 14.62 -6.37
N GLU A 4 -0.82 13.41 -6.83
CA GLU A 4 0.14 12.57 -6.10
C GLU A 4 1.52 13.21 -5.96
N VAL A 5 1.99 13.90 -7.01
CA VAL A 5 3.30 14.57 -6.98
C VAL A 5 3.31 15.69 -5.94
N ALA A 6 2.24 16.49 -5.87
CA ALA A 6 2.10 17.53 -4.85
C ALA A 6 2.05 16.94 -3.43
N ILE A 7 1.35 15.82 -3.24
CA ILE A 7 1.31 15.12 -1.94
C ILE A 7 2.68 14.52 -1.59
N ALA A 8 3.44 14.02 -2.58
CA ALA A 8 4.76 13.43 -2.37
C ALA A 8 5.81 14.44 -1.89
N ASP A 9 5.65 15.70 -2.28
CA ASP A 9 6.44 16.85 -1.81
C ASP A 9 6.10 17.32 -0.40
N GLY A 10 4.91 16.98 0.08
CA GLY A 10 4.50 17.30 1.44
C GLY A 10 5.30 16.54 2.49
N GLU A 11 5.29 17.10 3.70
CA GLU A 11 5.79 16.39 4.88
C GLU A 11 4.99 15.10 5.08
N SER A 12 5.69 14.03 5.45
CA SER A 12 5.02 12.75 5.71
C SER A 12 4.32 12.86 7.05
N VAL A 13 3.04 12.50 7.10
CA VAL A 13 2.40 12.30 8.40
C VAL A 13 2.87 10.94 8.91
N PRO A 14 3.63 10.86 10.02
CA PRO A 14 4.08 9.60 10.55
C PRO A 14 2.84 8.81 10.99
N THR A 15 2.46 7.84 10.17
CA THR A 15 1.37 6.92 10.47
C THR A 15 2.02 5.60 10.80
N THR A 16 2.19 5.32 12.09
CA THR A 16 2.64 3.98 12.47
C THR A 16 1.52 3.01 12.13
N VAL A 17 1.63 2.35 10.98
CA VAL A 17 0.80 1.21 10.64
C VAL A 17 1.27 0.06 11.53
N HIS A 18 0.62 -0.07 12.68
CA HIS A 18 0.86 -1.15 13.62
C HIS A 18 0.29 -2.45 13.03
N ILE A 19 1.19 -3.36 12.65
CA ILE A 19 0.83 -4.71 12.24
C ILE A 19 0.77 -5.55 13.50
N LYS A 20 -0.42 -5.78 14.04
CA LYS A 20 -0.65 -6.83 15.04
C LYS A 20 -1.32 -8.02 14.37
N ALA A 21 -0.91 -9.22 14.78
CA ALA A 21 -1.52 -10.47 14.36
C ALA A 21 -3.03 -10.58 14.72
N ASP A 22 -3.56 -9.66 15.55
CA ASP A 22 -4.96 -9.59 15.97
C ASP A 22 -5.88 -8.86 14.98
N GLY A 23 -5.32 -8.19 13.97
CA GLY A 23 -6.09 -7.52 12.94
C GLY A 23 -6.88 -6.28 13.39
N ALA A 24 -6.46 -5.55 14.41
CA ALA A 24 -6.99 -4.21 14.63
C ALA A 24 -6.62 -3.27 13.45
N ALA A 25 -7.60 -2.58 12.86
CA ALA A 25 -7.41 -1.68 11.73
C ALA A 25 -7.05 -0.27 12.20
N THR A 26 -5.94 0.29 11.72
CA THR A 26 -5.79 1.76 11.71
C THR A 26 -6.37 2.26 10.39
N PRO A 27 -7.44 3.07 10.40
CA PRO A 27 -7.92 3.71 9.18
C PRO A 27 -6.79 4.50 8.52
N VAL A 28 -6.53 4.20 7.26
CA VAL A 28 -5.44 4.83 6.51
C VAL A 28 -5.96 6.13 5.87
N PRO A 29 -5.43 7.31 6.25
CA PRO A 29 -5.96 8.57 5.73
C PRO A 29 -5.63 8.73 4.23
N LEU A 30 -6.63 9.12 3.46
CA LEU A 30 -6.50 9.42 2.03
C LEU A 30 -5.83 10.78 1.82
N ASN A 31 -5.25 10.98 0.63
CA ASN A 31 -4.67 12.24 0.17
C ASN A 31 -3.56 12.78 1.09
N ARG A 32 -2.76 11.87 1.66
CA ARG A 32 -1.62 12.16 2.52
C ARG A 32 -0.47 11.23 2.16
N LYS A 33 0.75 11.70 2.42
CA LYS A 33 1.96 10.87 2.38
C LYS A 33 2.11 10.20 3.73
N LEU A 34 2.04 8.88 3.73
CA LEU A 34 2.03 8.07 4.93
C LEU A 34 3.37 7.39 5.08
N ALA A 35 4.12 7.72 6.14
CA ALA A 35 5.33 6.97 6.46
C ALA A 35 4.96 5.57 6.96
N ILE A 36 5.65 4.54 6.47
CA ILE A 36 5.39 3.13 6.77
C ILE A 36 6.67 2.51 7.32
N SER A 37 6.55 1.76 8.41
CA SER A 37 7.60 0.86 8.89
C SER A 37 7.21 -0.58 8.58
N LEU A 38 8.14 -1.32 7.99
CA LEU A 38 7.99 -2.69 7.53
C LEU A 38 8.83 -3.63 8.40
N PHE A 39 8.46 -4.91 8.39
CA PHE A 39 9.10 -5.98 9.16
C PHE A 39 9.83 -6.92 8.22
N PRO A 40 10.82 -7.70 8.69
CA PRO A 40 11.40 -8.78 7.90
C PRO A 40 10.30 -9.66 7.30
N THR A 41 10.42 -9.98 6.02
CA THR A 41 9.33 -10.65 5.27
C THR A 41 8.91 -11.98 5.89
N ASN A 42 9.86 -12.70 6.49
CA ASN A 42 9.60 -13.98 7.16
C ASN A 42 8.77 -13.84 8.45
N ASP A 43 8.70 -12.64 9.03
CA ASP A 43 7.90 -12.34 10.22
C ASP A 43 6.47 -11.89 9.85
N VAL A 44 6.18 -11.76 8.55
CA VAL A 44 4.91 -11.24 8.04
C VAL A 44 4.08 -12.37 7.45
N ARG A 45 2.84 -12.50 7.95
CA ARG A 45 1.85 -13.43 7.41
C ARG A 45 0.92 -12.71 6.45
N PHE A 46 1.07 -13.01 5.17
CA PHE A 46 0.18 -12.48 4.14
C PHE A 46 -1.19 -13.17 4.17
N VAL A 47 -2.24 -12.39 3.96
CA VAL A 47 -3.62 -12.84 3.75
C VAL A 47 -3.75 -13.57 2.42
N VAL A 48 -3.06 -13.08 1.38
CA VAL A 48 -2.89 -13.80 0.12
C VAL A 48 -1.41 -13.86 -0.24
N GLU A 49 -0.99 -15.01 -0.78
CA GLU A 49 0.37 -15.21 -1.30
C GLU A 49 0.79 -14.04 -2.19
N PRO A 50 1.94 -13.39 -1.98
CA PRO A 50 2.38 -12.33 -2.89
C PRO A 50 2.63 -12.86 -4.31
N GLU A 51 2.15 -12.16 -5.34
CA GLU A 51 2.40 -12.50 -6.75
C GLU A 51 3.88 -12.49 -7.11
N LYS A 52 4.64 -11.64 -6.40
CA LYS A 52 6.07 -11.51 -6.56
C LYS A 52 6.74 -11.63 -5.20
N ARG A 53 6.85 -12.87 -4.71
CA ARG A 53 7.85 -13.18 -3.69
C ARG A 53 9.23 -13.02 -4.29
N SER A 54 10.08 -12.25 -3.64
CA SER A 54 11.51 -12.44 -3.80
C SER A 54 12.00 -13.36 -2.68
N LYS A 55 12.96 -14.23 -3.03
CA LYS A 55 13.51 -15.25 -2.12
C LYS A 55 14.72 -14.71 -1.34
N LYS A 56 14.93 -13.40 -1.34
CA LYS A 56 16.08 -12.77 -0.66
C LYS A 56 15.77 -12.64 0.82
N ALA A 57 16.74 -13.01 1.66
CA ALA A 57 16.59 -12.99 3.12
C ALA A 57 16.40 -11.57 3.68
N ASP A 58 16.84 -10.54 2.95
CA ASP A 58 16.97 -9.17 3.45
C ASP A 58 15.82 -8.25 3.01
N GLU A 59 14.61 -8.79 2.85
CA GLU A 59 13.44 -8.04 2.39
C GLU A 59 12.44 -7.76 3.49
N PHE A 60 11.75 -6.64 3.35
CA PHE A 60 10.74 -6.17 4.28
C PHE A 60 9.35 -6.20 3.66
N ALA A 61 8.37 -6.48 4.51
CA ALA A 61 6.97 -6.57 4.16
C ALA A 61 6.09 -5.96 5.25
N GLY A 62 4.81 -5.77 4.92
CA GLY A 62 3.83 -5.30 5.88
C GLY A 62 2.40 -5.48 5.40
N LEU A 63 1.46 -5.36 6.33
CA LEU A 63 0.03 -5.37 6.09
C LEU A 63 -0.60 -4.15 6.77
N ALA A 64 -1.56 -3.51 6.12
CA ALA A 64 -2.39 -2.47 6.69
C ALA A 64 -3.85 -2.79 6.39
N LYS A 65 -4.78 -2.48 7.30
CA LYS A 65 -6.19 -2.46 6.94
C LYS A 65 -6.54 -1.12 6.32
N VAL A 66 -7.30 -1.14 5.24
CA VAL A 66 -7.78 0.05 4.52
C VAL A 66 -9.29 -0.07 4.38
N ARG A 67 -9.99 1.01 4.72
CA ARG A 67 -11.42 1.19 4.46
C ARG A 67 -11.61 2.52 3.76
N VAL A 68 -12.51 2.54 2.77
CA VAL A 68 -12.92 3.76 2.09
C VAL A 68 -14.37 4.09 2.42
N ASP A 69 -14.72 5.36 2.43
CA ASP A 69 -16.07 5.86 2.71
C ASP A 69 -16.98 5.82 1.48
N GLN A 70 -16.39 5.78 0.28
CA GLN A 70 -17.11 5.87 -0.99
C GLN A 70 -16.69 4.77 -1.97
N ASN A 71 -17.62 4.37 -2.83
CA ASN A 71 -17.30 3.52 -3.98
C ASN A 71 -16.41 4.32 -4.95
N GLY A 72 -15.38 3.67 -5.49
CA GLY A 72 -14.52 4.31 -6.48
C GLY A 72 -13.29 3.51 -6.81
N VAL A 73 -12.51 4.02 -7.75
CA VAL A 73 -11.16 3.53 -8.02
C VAL A 73 -10.19 4.31 -7.16
N TYR A 74 -9.36 3.60 -6.41
CA TYR A 74 -8.36 4.18 -5.53
C TYR A 74 -6.97 3.78 -6.00
N ARG A 75 -6.09 4.76 -6.08
CA ARG A 75 -4.72 4.61 -6.54
C ARG A 75 -3.78 4.61 -5.35
N PHE A 76 -2.91 3.60 -5.33
CA PHE A 76 -1.89 3.37 -4.32
C PHE A 76 -0.55 3.62 -4.96
N SER A 77 0.08 4.74 -4.59
CA SER A 77 1.32 5.23 -5.17
C SER A 77 2.47 5.02 -4.20
N THR A 78 3.53 4.39 -4.68
CA THR A 78 4.74 4.09 -3.91
C THR A 78 5.88 4.99 -4.31
N MET A 79 6.78 5.27 -3.37
CA MET A 79 7.93 6.15 -3.60
C MET A 79 9.23 5.39 -3.89
N ILE A 80 9.26 4.11 -3.53
CA ILE A 80 10.38 3.20 -3.80
C ILE A 80 9.84 1.88 -4.38
N PRO A 81 10.71 0.98 -4.86
CA PRO A 81 10.30 -0.33 -5.35
C PRO A 81 9.84 -1.26 -4.21
N TYR A 82 8.54 -1.54 -4.13
CA TYR A 82 7.93 -2.63 -3.36
C TYR A 82 6.54 -2.94 -3.93
N TRP A 83 6.04 -4.18 -3.84
CA TRP A 83 4.71 -4.55 -4.37
C TRP A 83 3.58 -4.11 -3.45
N VAL A 84 2.46 -3.75 -4.06
CA VAL A 84 1.22 -3.40 -3.37
C VAL A 84 0.13 -4.29 -3.91
N GLU A 85 -0.50 -5.03 -3.01
CA GLU A 85 -1.59 -5.95 -3.31
C GLU A 85 -2.72 -5.69 -2.32
N LEU A 86 -3.96 -5.87 -2.75
CA LEU A 86 -5.11 -5.82 -1.87
C LEU A 86 -5.74 -7.19 -1.75
N ALA A 87 -6.13 -7.55 -0.54
CA ALA A 87 -7.01 -8.67 -0.27
C ALA A 87 -8.27 -8.20 0.45
N SER A 88 -9.39 -8.85 0.19
CA SER A 88 -10.59 -8.72 1.01
C SER A 88 -10.39 -9.39 2.38
N ALA A 89 -11.29 -9.09 3.32
CA ALA A 89 -11.26 -9.70 4.65
C ALA A 89 -11.39 -11.24 4.64
N ASP A 90 -12.04 -11.82 3.63
CA ASP A 90 -12.19 -13.27 3.42
C ASP A 90 -11.02 -13.90 2.64
N GLY A 91 -9.95 -13.16 2.36
CA GLY A 91 -8.74 -13.72 1.77
C GLY A 91 -8.75 -13.82 0.24
N GLN A 92 -9.56 -13.03 -0.45
CA GLN A 92 -9.55 -12.97 -1.91
C GLN A 92 -8.72 -11.79 -2.40
N ARG A 93 -7.88 -12.00 -3.41
CA ARG A 93 -7.11 -10.91 -4.02
C ARG A 93 -8.05 -9.97 -4.79
N ILE A 94 -7.94 -8.67 -4.52
CA ILE A 94 -8.58 -7.63 -5.31
C ILE A 94 -7.68 -7.33 -6.51
N LYS A 95 -8.21 -7.54 -7.71
CA LYS A 95 -7.48 -7.27 -8.95
C LYS A 95 -7.32 -5.77 -9.14
N ALA A 96 -6.10 -5.33 -9.45
CA ALA A 96 -5.88 -3.96 -9.88
C ALA A 96 -6.43 -3.75 -11.30
N ASN A 97 -7.12 -2.63 -11.51
CA ASN A 97 -7.60 -2.21 -12.82
C ASN A 97 -6.47 -1.65 -13.69
N LYS A 98 -5.43 -1.09 -13.05
CA LYS A 98 -4.34 -0.42 -13.74
C LYS A 98 -3.05 -0.50 -12.94
N PHE A 99 -1.94 -0.69 -13.64
CA PHE A 99 -0.59 -0.56 -13.12
C PHE A 99 0.16 0.47 -13.94
N GLU A 100 0.86 1.38 -13.28
CA GLU A 100 1.70 2.38 -13.94
C GLU A 100 3.06 2.43 -13.27
N MET A 101 4.11 2.16 -14.03
CA MET A 101 5.48 2.41 -13.61
C MET A 101 5.81 3.86 -13.95
N GLN A 102 6.27 4.63 -12.98
CA GLN A 102 6.61 6.04 -13.13
C GLN A 102 8.11 6.26 -13.02
N SER A 103 8.88 5.50 -13.82
CA SER A 103 10.35 5.49 -13.74
C SER A 103 11.01 6.85 -13.98
N GLN A 104 10.33 7.79 -14.64
CA GLN A 104 10.82 9.15 -14.87
C GLN A 104 10.39 10.16 -13.78
N CYS A 105 9.49 9.77 -12.87
CA CYS A 105 9.10 10.59 -11.75
C CYS A 105 9.99 10.25 -10.54
N LYS A 106 10.87 11.17 -10.14
CA LYS A 106 11.75 10.96 -8.97
C LYS A 106 11.00 10.81 -7.64
N LYS A 107 9.71 11.17 -7.62
CA LYS A 107 8.90 11.30 -6.39
C LYS A 107 7.87 10.19 -6.24
N VAL A 108 7.41 9.57 -7.33
CA VAL A 108 6.50 8.43 -7.30
C VAL A 108 7.10 7.37 -8.21
N PHE A 109 7.42 6.22 -7.66
CA PHE A 109 8.07 5.13 -8.38
C PHE A 109 7.08 4.32 -9.20
N LYS A 110 5.94 3.93 -8.61
CA LYS A 110 4.86 3.25 -9.31
C LYS A 110 3.52 3.48 -8.64
N SER A 111 2.45 3.14 -9.34
CA SER A 111 1.10 3.14 -8.79
C SER A 111 0.28 1.95 -9.28
N ALA A 112 -0.64 1.50 -8.42
CA ALA A 112 -1.64 0.49 -8.73
C ALA A 112 -3.02 1.00 -8.35
N ALA A 113 -4.01 0.83 -9.23
CA ALA A 113 -5.37 1.33 -9.04
C ALA A 113 -6.34 0.17 -8.82
N PHE A 114 -7.16 0.24 -7.78
CA PHE A 114 -8.08 -0.83 -7.38
C PHE A 114 -9.52 -0.31 -7.23
N PRO A 115 -10.53 -1.06 -7.69
CA PRO A 115 -11.92 -0.73 -7.42
C PRO A 115 -12.29 -1.11 -5.99
N LEU A 116 -12.59 -0.13 -5.15
CA LEU A 116 -12.96 -0.33 -3.75
C LEU A 116 -14.43 0.03 -3.50
N LYS A 117 -15.02 -0.67 -2.54
CA LYS A 117 -16.38 -0.47 -2.08
C LYS A 117 -16.38 0.27 -0.75
N ALA A 118 -17.32 1.20 -0.62
CA ALA A 118 -17.57 1.94 0.61
C ALA A 118 -17.76 0.97 1.79
N ASN A 119 -17.25 1.36 2.94
CA ASN A 119 -17.39 0.67 4.23
C ASN A 119 -16.88 -0.78 4.26
N THR A 120 -16.14 -1.20 3.24
CA THR A 120 -15.52 -2.53 3.16
C THR A 120 -14.09 -2.48 3.68
N ASP A 121 -13.72 -3.46 4.52
CA ASP A 121 -12.34 -3.63 4.99
C ASP A 121 -11.53 -4.41 3.96
N TYR A 122 -10.35 -3.87 3.63
CA TYR A 122 -9.36 -4.49 2.79
C TYR A 122 -8.02 -4.60 3.53
N TRP A 123 -7.25 -5.61 3.18
CA TRP A 123 -5.86 -5.77 3.58
C TRP A 123 -4.94 -5.28 2.47
N LEU A 124 -4.30 -4.13 2.69
CA LEU A 124 -3.15 -3.66 1.92
C LEU A 124 -1.93 -4.47 2.33
N GLN A 125 -1.38 -5.23 1.40
CA GLN A 125 -0.15 -5.98 1.57
C GLN A 125 0.98 -5.29 0.80
N MET A 126 2.10 -5.12 1.49
CA MET A 126 3.34 -4.58 0.94
C MET A 126 4.40 -5.67 1.00
N SER A 127 5.06 -5.95 -0.11
CA SER A 127 6.02 -7.05 -0.20
C SER A 127 7.26 -6.68 -1.04
N ALA A 128 8.36 -7.41 -0.81
CA ALA A 128 9.64 -7.24 -1.49
C ALA A 128 10.24 -5.82 -1.42
N SER A 129 10.06 -5.12 -0.30
CA SER A 129 10.78 -3.87 -0.06
C SER A 129 12.23 -4.15 0.34
N ARG A 130 13.19 -3.38 -0.18
CA ARG A 130 14.59 -3.44 0.29
C ARG A 130 14.86 -2.53 1.48
N ASP A 131 13.94 -1.63 1.79
CA ASP A 131 14.01 -0.72 2.93
C ASP A 131 12.93 -1.07 3.96
N LYS A 132 13.32 -1.02 5.23
CA LYS A 132 12.39 -1.17 6.37
C LYS A 132 11.49 0.04 6.59
N HIS A 133 11.84 1.19 5.99
CA HIS A 133 11.03 2.40 6.04
C HIS A 133 10.67 2.82 4.63
N THR A 134 9.40 3.10 4.40
CA THR A 134 8.90 3.56 3.12
C THR A 134 7.78 4.56 3.33
N ALA A 135 7.12 4.95 2.24
CA ALA A 135 5.87 5.65 2.34
C ALA A 135 4.92 5.23 1.20
N ILE A 136 3.63 5.49 1.42
CA ILE A 136 2.58 5.29 0.43
C ILE A 136 1.64 6.50 0.39
N ILE A 137 1.07 6.77 -0.79
CA ILE A 137 0.02 7.76 -0.99
C ILE A 137 -1.20 7.03 -1.55
N ILE A 138 -2.37 7.30 -0.97
CA ILE A 138 -3.64 6.72 -1.43
C ILE A 138 -4.56 7.86 -1.87
N THR A 139 -4.99 7.86 -3.12
CA THR A 139 -5.86 8.87 -3.72
C THR A 139 -7.07 8.19 -4.37
N ARG A 140 -8.22 8.88 -4.40
CA ARG A 140 -9.36 8.46 -5.23
C ARG A 140 -9.16 9.00 -6.64
N GLU A 141 -9.42 8.20 -7.66
CA GLU A 141 -9.48 8.69 -9.03
C GLU A 141 -10.75 9.54 -9.24
N PRO A 142 -10.71 10.56 -10.11
CA PRO A 142 -11.87 11.40 -10.43
C PRO A 142 -13.08 10.59 -10.91
#